data_AF-A0A965UFG0-F1
#
_entry.id   AF-A0A965UFG0-F1
#
_cell.length_a   1.000
_cell.length_b   1.000
_cell.length_c   1.000
_cell.angle_alpha   90.00
_cell.angle_beta   90.00
_cell.angle_gamma   90.00
#
_symmetry.space_group_name_H-M   'P 1'
#
loop_
_entity.id
_entity.type
_entity.pdbx_description
1 polymer ?
#
loop_
_entity_poly.entity_id
_entity_poly.type
_entity_poly.pdbx_seq_one_letter_code
_entity_poly.pdbx_strand_id
1 'polypeptide(L)'
;MELSSAEIMRFVGISRAELGRWRANNVIPFRYISANHVAYPFKGVYAAIKSGRATFRGFRKIEALHQLEAFREGAVKNILENKE
;
A
#
# COMPACT_ATOMS: atom_id res chain seq x y z
N MET A 1 2.44 0.77 -11.24
CA MET A 1 1.43 1.12 -10.23
C MET A 1 2.11 1.22 -8.88
N GLU A 2 2.13 2.43 -8.34
CA GLU A 2 2.77 2.79 -7.08
C GLU A 2 1.71 3.40 -6.17
N LEU A 3 1.81 3.12 -4.87
CA LEU A 3 0.92 3.62 -3.84
C LEU A 3 1.57 4.78 -3.12
N SER A 4 0.81 5.81 -2.79
CA SER A 4 1.25 6.89 -1.90
C SER A 4 1.08 6.48 -0.44
N SER A 5 1.74 7.20 0.47
CA SER A 5 1.58 7.00 1.91
C SER A 5 0.12 7.06 2.37
N ALA A 6 -0.67 8.00 1.81
CA ALA A 6 -2.10 8.13 2.08
C ALA A 6 -2.89 6.86 1.71
N GLU A 7 -2.58 6.28 0.55
CA GLU A 7 -3.25 5.09 0.03
C GLU A 7 -2.92 3.86 0.88
N ILE A 8 -1.65 3.67 1.25
CA ILE A 8 -1.29 2.59 2.18
C ILE A 8 -2.01 2.74 3.51
N MET A 9 -2.04 3.93 4.08
CA MET A 9 -2.75 4.17 5.33
C MET A 9 -4.24 3.84 5.21
N ARG A 10 -4.87 4.19 4.08
CA ARG A 10 -6.29 3.91 3.82
C ARG A 10 -6.57 2.43 3.61
N PHE A 11 -5.78 1.73 2.78
CA PHE A 11 -6.04 0.32 2.44
C PHE A 11 -5.67 -0.63 3.57
N VAL A 12 -4.58 -0.35 4.27
CA VAL A 12 -4.09 -1.18 5.35
C VAL A 12 -4.75 -0.80 6.69
N GLY A 13 -5.30 0.41 6.80
CA GLY A 13 -5.92 0.91 8.02
C GLY A 13 -4.90 1.26 9.11
N ILE A 14 -3.71 1.70 8.70
CA ILE A 14 -2.61 2.03 9.62
C ILE A 14 -2.41 3.53 9.78
N SER A 15 -1.96 3.94 10.95
CA SER A 15 -1.56 5.33 11.20
C SER A 15 -0.17 5.64 10.60
N ARG A 16 0.13 6.93 10.40
CA ARG A 16 1.46 7.41 9.95
C ARG A 16 2.62 6.87 10.79
N ALA A 17 2.43 6.74 12.10
CA ALA A 17 3.45 6.21 13.01
C ALA A 17 3.78 4.73 12.72
N GLU A 18 2.77 3.91 12.44
CA GLU A 18 2.93 2.50 12.08
C GLU A 18 3.59 2.36 10.71
N LEU A 19 3.20 3.20 9.74
CA LEU A 19 3.86 3.28 8.44
C LEU A 19 5.34 3.68 8.60
N GLY A 20 5.64 4.61 9.49
CA GLY A 20 7.02 4.99 9.84
C GLY A 20 7.82 3.81 10.37
N ARG A 21 7.23 3.00 11.27
CA ARG A 21 7.84 1.76 11.77
C ARG A 21 8.10 0.74 10.67
N TRP A 22 7.16 0.56 9.74
CA TRP A 22 7.34 -0.33 8.59
C TRP A 22 8.50 0.09 7.70
N ARG A 23 8.70 1.40 7.51
CA ARG A 23 9.85 1.93 6.75
C ARG A 23 11.15 1.74 7.51
N ALA A 24 11.17 2.08 8.80
CA ALA A 24 12.35 1.92 9.65
C ALA A 24 12.83 0.47 9.72
N ASN A 25 11.88 -0.48 9.76
CA ASN A 25 12.17 -1.92 9.78
C ASN A 25 12.29 -2.54 8.37
N ASN A 26 12.26 -1.74 7.30
CA ASN A 26 12.32 -2.20 5.90
C ASN A 26 11.29 -3.31 5.57
N VAL A 27 10.12 -3.25 6.22
CA VAL A 27 9.04 -4.25 6.10
C VAL A 27 8.43 -4.23 4.70
N ILE A 28 8.25 -3.02 4.16
CA ILE A 28 7.77 -2.78 2.81
C ILE A 28 8.81 -1.98 2.02
N PRO A 29 9.02 -2.31 0.74
CA PRO A 29 9.85 -1.47 -0.13
C PRO A 29 9.19 -0.11 -0.31
N PHE A 30 10.00 0.95 -0.37
CA PHE A 30 9.57 2.31 -0.59
C PHE A 30 10.57 3.05 -1.47
N ARG A 31 10.10 4.08 -2.19
CA ARG A 31 10.90 4.94 -3.05
C ARG A 31 10.51 6.39 -2.81
N TYR A 32 11.49 7.26 -2.61
CA TYR A 32 11.25 8.69 -2.55
C TYR A 32 11.02 9.21 -3.97
N ILE A 33 9.88 9.85 -4.21
CA ILE A 33 9.60 10.60 -5.44
C ILE A 33 10.07 12.04 -5.26
N SER A 34 9.83 12.62 -4.08
CA SER A 34 10.24 13.98 -3.71
C SER A 34 10.59 14.05 -2.22
N ALA A 35 11.12 15.18 -1.75
CA ALA A 35 11.53 15.38 -0.35
C ALA A 35 10.48 14.95 0.69
N ASN A 36 9.19 15.15 0.39
CA ASN A 36 8.08 14.75 1.25
C ASN A 36 7.15 13.68 0.62
N HIS A 37 7.43 13.24 -0.61
CA HIS A 37 6.59 12.30 -1.36
C HIS A 37 7.26 10.94 -1.46
N VAL A 38 6.55 9.92 -0.99
CA VAL A 38 7.04 8.54 -0.96
C VAL A 38 6.05 7.66 -1.67
N ALA A 39 6.55 6.93 -2.66
CA ALA A 39 5.85 5.89 -3.37
C ALA A 39 6.23 4.52 -2.85
N TYR A 40 5.27 3.61 -2.87
CA TYR A 40 5.43 2.24 -2.47
C TYR A 40 5.01 1.34 -3.62
N PRO A 41 5.89 0.48 -4.15
CA PRO A 41 5.55 -0.39 -5.26
C PRO A 41 4.48 -1.40 -4.82
N PHE A 42 3.36 -1.45 -5.55
CA PHE A 42 2.20 -2.29 -5.22
C PHE A 42 2.60 -3.76 -5.02
N LYS A 43 3.40 -4.33 -5.93
CA LYS A 43 3.87 -5.72 -5.84
C LYS A 43 4.61 -6.00 -4.53
N GLY A 44 5.44 -5.06 -4.10
CA GLY A 44 6.23 -5.20 -2.88
C GLY A 44 5.38 -5.12 -1.61
N VAL A 45 4.45 -4.17 -1.58
CA VAL A 45 3.48 -4.02 -0.47
C VAL A 45 2.56 -5.23 -0.37
N TYR A 46 2.01 -5.68 -1.51
CA TYR A 46 1.15 -6.85 -1.59
C TYR A 46 1.88 -8.12 -1.13
N ALA A 47 3.12 -8.32 -1.58
CA ALA A 47 3.94 -9.45 -1.14
C ALA A 47 4.25 -9.40 0.37
N ALA A 48 4.58 -8.22 0.91
CA ALA A 48 4.87 -8.06 2.34
C ALA A 48 3.64 -8.35 3.23
N ILE A 49 2.46 -7.90 2.81
CA ILE A 49 1.19 -8.18 3.49
C ILE A 49 0.82 -9.67 3.36
N LYS A 50 0.91 -10.22 2.15
CA LYS A 50 0.61 -11.63 1.88
C LYS A 50 1.53 -12.56 2.66
N SER A 51 2.81 -12.22 2.77
CA SER A 51 3.82 -12.97 3.52
C SER A 51 3.71 -12.79 5.04
N GLY A 52 2.88 -11.84 5.53
CA GLY A 52 2.78 -11.55 6.96
C GLY A 52 3.98 -10.78 7.53
N ARG A 53 4.83 -10.19 6.69
CA ARG A 53 5.88 -9.26 7.15
C ARG A 53 5.27 -7.95 7.65
N ALA A 54 4.25 -7.48 6.94
CA ALA A 54 3.53 -6.26 7.26
C ALA A 54 2.31 -6.60 8.14
N THR A 55 2.50 -6.65 9.45
CA THR A 55 1.44 -6.90 10.43
C THR A 55 1.45 -5.83 11.52
N PHE A 56 0.28 -5.56 12.09
CA PHE A 56 0.12 -4.65 13.22
C PHE A 56 -1.00 -5.13 14.15
N ARG A 57 -1.12 -4.54 15.35
CA ARG A 57 -2.19 -4.88 16.30
C ARG A 57 -3.56 -4.49 15.73
N GLY A 58 -4.41 -5.47 15.44
CA GLY A 58 -5.70 -5.27 14.79
C GLY A 58 -5.66 -5.41 13.26
N PHE A 59 -4.54 -5.87 12.70
CA PHE A 59 -4.40 -6.06 11.26
C PHE A 59 -5.28 -7.18 10.72
N ARG A 60 -6.28 -6.81 9.93
CA ARG A 60 -7.08 -7.76 9.14
C ARG A 60 -6.42 -7.96 7.78
N LYS A 61 -5.51 -8.93 7.71
CA LYS A 61 -4.80 -9.32 6.47
C LYS A 61 -5.74 -9.46 5.27
N ILE A 62 -6.88 -10.12 5.45
CA ILE A 62 -7.86 -10.37 4.39
C ILE A 62 -8.46 -9.06 3.88
N GLU A 63 -8.85 -8.16 4.77
CA GLU A 63 -9.44 -6.86 4.38
C GLU A 63 -8.43 -5.96 3.69
N ALA A 64 -7.18 -5.92 4.17
CA ALA A 64 -6.11 -5.16 3.53
C ALA A 64 -5.79 -5.70 2.12
N LEU A 65 -5.82 -7.02 1.92
CA LEU A 65 -5.66 -7.63 0.60
C LEU A 65 -6.84 -7.29 -0.32
N HIS A 66 -8.08 -7.38 0.18
CA HIS A 66 -9.28 -7.00 -0.59
C HIS A 66 -9.25 -5.53 -1.00
N GLN A 67 -8.88 -4.61 -0.09
CA GLN A 67 -8.78 -3.19 -0.42
C GLN A 67 -7.69 -2.91 -1.46
N LEU A 68 -6.54 -3.58 -1.38
CA LEU A 68 -5.48 -3.47 -2.38
C LEU A 68 -5.92 -4.03 -3.74
N GLU A 69 -6.66 -5.12 -3.75
CA GLU A 69 -7.18 -5.72 -4.98
C GLU A 69 -8.26 -4.84 -5.61
N ALA A 70 -9.19 -4.30 -4.82
CA ALA A 70 -10.20 -3.33 -5.26
C ALA A 70 -9.56 -2.04 -5.80
N PHE A 71 -8.46 -1.56 -5.20
CA PHE A 71 -7.71 -0.44 -5.72
C PHE A 71 -7.07 -0.75 -7.08
N ARG A 72 -6.48 -1.94 -7.22
CA ARG A 72 -5.91 -2.39 -8.48
C ARG A 72 -6.97 -2.48 -9.56
N GLU A 73 -8.12 -3.07 -9.25
CA GLU A 73 -9.25 -3.21 -10.17
C GLU A 73 -9.84 -1.84 -10.53
N GLY A 74 -10.09 -0.99 -9.54
CA GLY A 74 -10.63 0.35 -9.75
C GLY A 74 -9.71 1.26 -10.57
N ALA A 75 -8.40 1.18 -10.35
CA ALA A 75 -7.46 1.94 -11.17
C ALA A 75 -7.31 1.39 -12.58
N VAL A 76 -7.34 0.06 -12.75
CA VAL A 76 -7.39 -0.56 -14.08
C VAL A 76 -8.64 -0.10 -14.82
N LYS A 77 -9.79 -0.09 -14.15
CA LYS A 77 -11.06 0.39 -14.70
C LYS A 77 -11.01 1.87 -15.07
N ASN A 78 -10.43 2.72 -14.22
CA ASN A 78 -10.28 4.14 -14.51
C ASN A 78 -9.35 4.42 -15.72
N ILE A 79 -8.28 3.62 -15.89
CA ILE A 79 -7.40 3.69 -17.06
C ILE A 79 -8.11 3.21 -18.35
N LEU A 80 -9.03 2.25 -18.23
CA LEU A 80 -9.83 1.74 -19.36
C LEU A 80 -10.95 2.72 -19.76
N GLU A 81 -11.61 3.38 -18.81
CA GLU A 81 -12.63 4.41 -19.08
C GLU A 81 -12.04 5.72 -19.62
N ASN A 82 -10.81 6.10 -19.24
CA ASN A 82 -10.15 7.32 -19.78
C ASN A 82 -9.53 7.11 -21.17
N LYS A 83 -9.90 6.03 -21.87
CA LYS A 83 -9.45 5.73 -23.24
C LYS A 83 -10.52 5.93 -24.31
N GLU A 84 -11.65 6.54 -23.95
CA GLU A 84 -12.73 6.89 -24.88
C GLU A 84 -12.67 8.37 -25.31
#